data_AF-A0A9X5X566-F1
#
_entry.id   AF-A0A9X5X566-F1
#
_cell.length_a   1.000
_cell.length_b   1.000
_cell.length_c   1.000
_cell.angle_alpha   90.00
_cell.angle_beta   90.00
_cell.angle_gamma   90.00
#
_symmetry.space_group_name_H-M   'P 1'
#
loop_
_entity.id
_entity.type
_entity.pdbx_description
1 polymer ?
#
loop_
_entity_poly.entity_id
_entity_poly.type
_entity_poly.pdbx_seq_one_letter_code
_entity_poly.pdbx_strand_id
1 'polypeptide(L)'
;MSLAPRVVLVHHTTEYEELVARHGTHGQAAFFLSSRGRDIEEVAERHRRAREALAEVVASVPLTWRQARVERRDLDRFLFAPEDVVVVVG
;
A
#
# COMPACT_ATOMS: atom_id res chain seq x y z
N MET A 1 -8.83 -22.51 -22.26
CA MET A 1 -9.34 -21.14 -22.03
C MET A 1 -8.30 -20.41 -21.21
N SER A 2 -7.78 -19.27 -21.69
CA SER A 2 -6.89 -18.45 -20.87
C SER A 2 -7.70 -17.81 -19.74
N LEU A 3 -7.15 -17.82 -18.53
CA LEU A 3 -7.75 -17.13 -17.39
C LEU A 3 -7.86 -15.62 -17.70
N ALA A 4 -8.85 -14.94 -17.13
CA ALA A 4 -8.91 -13.49 -17.19
C ALA A 4 -7.59 -12.88 -16.65
N PRO A 5 -7.07 -11.79 -17.25
CA PRO A 5 -5.86 -11.14 -16.78
C PRO A 5 -5.93 -10.82 -15.28
N ARG A 6 -4.76 -10.76 -14.65
CA ARG A 6 -4.64 -10.41 -13.24
C ARG A 6 -3.89 -9.10 -13.12
N VAL A 7 -4.48 -8.12 -12.46
CA VAL A 7 -3.75 -6.93 -12.04
C VAL A 7 -2.95 -7.25 -10.78
N VAL A 8 -1.66 -6.91 -10.79
CA VAL A 8 -0.78 -7.00 -9.62
C VAL A 8 -0.47 -5.58 -9.16
N LEU A 9 -1.15 -5.14 -8.10
CA LEU A 9 -0.93 -3.83 -7.51
C LEU A 9 0.28 -3.88 -6.57
N VAL A 10 1.31 -3.12 -6.92
CA VAL A 10 2.53 -2.96 -6.12
C VAL A 10 2.44 -1.67 -5.33
N HIS A 11 2.65 -1.73 -4.02
CA HIS A 11 2.67 -0.54 -3.17
C HIS A 11 3.76 -0.58 -2.12
N HIS A 12 4.05 0.56 -1.51
CA HIS A 12 4.90 0.64 -0.33
C HIS A 12 4.07 0.54 0.96
N THR A 13 4.68 0.01 2.02
CA THR A 13 4.20 0.27 3.38
C THR A 13 4.41 1.76 3.68
N THR A 14 3.39 2.42 4.21
CA THR A 14 3.49 3.86 4.54
C THR A 14 4.24 4.08 5.86
N GLU A 15 4.89 5.24 6.03
CA GLU A 15 5.53 5.61 7.30
C GLU A 15 4.54 5.50 8.48
N TYR A 16 3.27 5.84 8.27
CA TYR A 16 2.22 5.69 9.28
C TYR A 16 2.06 4.24 9.74
N GLU A 17 1.98 3.30 8.80
CA GLU A 17 1.86 1.87 9.09
C GLU A 17 3.11 1.33 9.79
N GLU A 18 4.30 1.77 9.38
CA GLU A 18 5.55 1.41 10.04
C GLU A 18 5.60 1.91 11.50
N LEU A 19 5.17 3.15 11.75
CA LEU A 19 5.12 3.72 13.09
C LEU A 19 4.12 2.98 13.97
N VAL A 20 2.92 2.69 13.47
CA VAL A 20 1.92 1.92 14.23
C VAL A 20 2.39 0.49 14.48
N ALA A 21 3.03 -0.15 13.49
CA ALA A 21 3.59 -1.49 13.66
C ALA A 21 4.70 -1.54 14.73
N ARG A 22 5.52 -0.48 14.83
CA ARG A 22 6.61 -0.38 15.83
C ARG A 22 6.11 0.01 17.22
N HIS A 23 5.13 0.92 17.30
CA HIS A 23 4.73 1.54 18.56
C HIS A 23 3.40 1.01 19.11
N GLY A 24 2.68 0.18 18.35
CA GLY A 24 1.47 -0.53 18.76
C GLY A 24 0.17 0.21 18.42
N THR A 25 0.13 1.53 18.61
CA THR A 25 -1.07 2.34 18.36
C THR A 25 -0.73 3.69 17.74
N HIS A 26 -1.72 4.34 17.14
CA HIS A 26 -1.62 5.73 16.68
C HIS A 26 -1.14 6.65 17.80
N GLY A 27 -1.73 6.58 19.00
CA GLY A 27 -1.36 7.44 20.13
C GLY A 27 0.09 7.23 20.60
N GLN A 28 0.57 5.98 20.63
CA GLN A 28 1.97 5.68 20.98
C GLN A 28 2.95 6.15 19.90
N ALA A 29 2.58 6.03 18.62
CA ALA A 29 3.33 6.61 17.51
C ALA A 29 3.37 8.15 17.61
N ALA A 30 2.26 8.79 17.96
CA ALA A 30 2.16 10.24 18.13
C ALA A 30 3.06 10.73 19.26
N PHE A 31 3.04 10.03 20.39
CA PHE A 31 3.94 10.31 21.52
C PHE A 31 5.42 10.14 21.13
N PHE A 32 5.76 9.10 20.37
CA PHE A 32 7.12 8.92 19.86
C PHE A 32 7.56 10.05 18.92
N LEU A 33 6.69 10.49 18.02
CA LEU A 33 6.99 11.57 17.07
C LEU A 33 7.10 12.94 17.76
N SER A 34 6.23 13.22 18.73
CA SER A 34 6.23 14.50 19.44
C SER A 34 7.53 14.72 20.22
N SER A 35 8.14 13.64 20.75
CA SER A 35 9.48 13.70 21.37
C SER A 35 10.60 14.14 20.42
N ARG A 36 10.33 14.17 19.11
CA ARG A 36 11.25 14.61 18.02
C ARG A 36 10.76 15.86 17.31
N GLY A 37 9.76 16.56 17.85
CA GLY A 37 9.19 17.77 17.26
C GLY A 37 8.42 17.52 15.95
N ARG A 38 7.91 16.30 15.74
CA ARG A 38 7.11 15.94 14.55
C ARG A 38 5.65 15.70 14.94
N ASP A 39 4.74 16.06 14.07
CA ASP A 39 3.30 15.77 14.20
C ASP A 39 2.94 14.47 13.47
N ILE A 40 2.14 13.62 14.11
CA ILE A 40 1.62 12.41 13.50
C ILE A 40 0.62 12.71 12.38
N GLU A 41 -0.08 13.85 12.43
CA GLU A 41 -1.10 14.19 11.45
C GLU A 41 -0.51 14.36 10.05
N GLU A 42 0.71 14.90 9.91
CA GLU A 42 1.38 14.96 8.61
C GLU A 42 1.62 13.58 7.99
N VAL A 43 1.95 12.60 8.83
CA VAL A 43 2.24 11.24 8.42
C VAL A 43 0.93 10.49 8.12
N ALA A 44 -0.10 10.70 8.94
CA ALA A 44 -1.44 10.17 8.73
C ALA A 44 -2.06 10.71 7.42
N GLU A 45 -1.83 11.98 7.10
CA GLU A 45 -2.32 12.60 5.87
C GLU A 45 -1.63 12.05 4.61
N ARG A 46 -0.30 11.86 4.64
CA ARG A 46 0.41 11.15 3.57
C ARG A 46 -0.13 9.73 3.38
N HIS A 47 -0.42 9.04 4.48
CA HIS A 47 -1.00 7.71 4.47
C HIS A 47 -2.41 7.67 3.87
N ARG A 48 -3.28 8.63 4.22
CA ARG A 48 -4.62 8.76 3.64
C ARG A 48 -4.55 8.96 2.13
N ARG A 49 -3.69 9.86 1.64
CA ARG A 49 -3.48 10.07 0.20
C ARG A 49 -2.99 8.83 -0.53
N ALA A 50 -2.09 8.06 0.08
CA ALA A 50 -1.64 6.79 -0.49
C ALA A 50 -2.79 5.76 -0.59
N ARG A 51 -3.65 5.67 0.44
CA ARG A 51 -4.84 4.80 0.40
C ARG A 51 -5.88 5.26 -0.63
N GLU A 52 -6.07 6.56 -0.78
CA GLU A 52 -6.96 7.14 -1.80
C GLU A 52 -6.48 6.81 -3.21
N ALA A 53 -5.19 7.00 -3.49
CA ALA A 53 -4.59 6.65 -4.78
C ALA A 53 -4.74 5.13 -5.08
N LEU A 54 -4.50 4.28 -4.08
CA LEU A 54 -4.73 2.83 -4.23
C LEU A 54 -6.19 2.50 -4.51
N ALA A 55 -7.13 3.15 -3.81
CA ALA A 55 -8.56 2.94 -4.01
C ALA A 55 -9.02 3.38 -5.41
N GLU A 56 -8.54 4.52 -5.88
CA GLU A 56 -8.82 5.04 -7.22
C GLU A 56 -8.31 4.10 -8.32
N VAL A 57 -7.07 3.62 -8.18
CA VAL A 57 -6.49 2.66 -9.12
C VAL A 57 -7.30 1.36 -9.14
N VAL A 58 -7.67 0.81 -7.98
CA VAL A 58 -8.49 -0.41 -7.90
C VAL A 58 -9.87 -0.21 -8.52
N ALA A 59 -10.49 0.96 -8.33
CA ALA A 59 -11.77 1.28 -8.91
C ALA A 59 -11.72 1.39 -10.45
N SER A 60 -10.54 1.68 -11.01
CA SER A 60 -10.32 1.72 -12.47
C SER A 60 -10.11 0.34 -13.11
N VAL A 61 -9.90 -0.72 -12.32
CA VAL A 61 -9.63 -2.07 -12.82
C VAL A 61 -10.93 -2.73 -13.33
N PRO A 62 -10.93 -3.35 -14.53
CA PRO A 62 -12.09 -4.09 -15.01
C PRO A 62 -12.55 -5.17 -14.02
N LEU A 63 -13.85 -5.23 -13.73
CA LEU A 63 -14.41 -6.17 -12.73
C LEU A 63 -14.19 -7.66 -13.06
N THR A 64 -13.89 -7.96 -14.33
CA THR A 64 -13.59 -9.33 -14.78
C THR A 64 -12.17 -9.76 -14.48
N TRP A 65 -11.28 -8.83 -14.12
CA TRP A 65 -9.88 -9.12 -13.83
C TRP A 65 -9.72 -9.60 -12.40
N ARG A 66 -8.79 -10.53 -12.23
CA ARG A 66 -8.36 -10.97 -10.90
C ARG A 66 -7.46 -9.88 -10.31
N GLN A 67 -7.45 -9.75 -8.99
CA GLN A 67 -6.62 -8.77 -8.30
C GLN A 67 -5.64 -9.46 -7.36
N ALA A 68 -4.39 -9.01 -7.37
CA ALA A 68 -3.39 -9.33 -6.36
C ALA A 68 -2.75 -8.02 -5.86
N ARG A 69 -2.31 -8.01 -4.61
CA ARG A 69 -1.55 -6.92 -4.00
C ARG A 69 -0.22 -7.45 -3.51
N VAL A 70 0.84 -6.67 -3.68
CA VAL A 70 2.18 -7.01 -3.21
C VAL A 70 2.88 -5.76 -2.70
N GLU A 71 3.52 -5.87 -1.53
CA GLU A 71 4.39 -4.81 -1.07
C GLU A 71 5.68 -4.81 -1.89
N ARG A 72 6.24 -3.65 -2.22
CA ARG A 72 7.45 -3.56 -3.06
C ARG A 72 8.61 -4.40 -2.51
N ARG A 73 8.74 -4.47 -1.19
CA ARG A 73 9.77 -5.28 -0.50
C ARG A 73 9.60 -6.79 -0.68
N ASP A 74 8.47 -7.23 -1.23
CA ASP A 74 8.10 -8.62 -1.43
C ASP A 74 8.06 -9.02 -2.91
N LEU A 75 8.48 -8.12 -3.82
CA LEU A 75 8.48 -8.39 -5.26
C LEU A 75 9.41 -9.54 -5.64
N ASP A 76 10.53 -9.68 -4.93
CA ASP A 76 11.57 -10.69 -5.18
C ASP A 76 11.06 -12.13 -5.00
N ARG A 77 10.00 -12.31 -4.21
CA ARG A 77 9.37 -13.61 -3.96
C ARG A 77 7.97 -13.74 -4.55
N PHE A 78 7.46 -12.70 -5.21
CA PHE A 78 6.12 -12.72 -5.78
C PHE A 78 6.09 -13.54 -7.07
N LEU A 79 5.11 -14.45 -7.18
CA LEU A 79 4.96 -15.31 -8.35
C LEU A 79 4.09 -14.63 -9.42
N PHE A 80 4.76 -14.06 -10.41
CA PHE A 80 4.12 -13.50 -11.60
C PHE A 80 3.68 -14.59 -12.58
N ALA A 81 2.53 -14.35 -13.21
CA ALA A 81 2.05 -15.12 -14.35
C ALA A 81 2.27 -14.33 -15.66
N PRO A 82 2.36 -15.00 -16.82
CA PRO A 82 2.56 -14.31 -18.11
C PRO A 82 1.51 -13.25 -18.44
N GLU A 83 0.27 -13.43 -17.96
CA GLU A 83 -0.84 -12.50 -18.20
C GLU A 83 -1.01 -11.44 -17.10
N ASP A 84 -0.04 -11.31 -16.19
CA ASP A 84 -0.09 -10.29 -15.14
C ASP A 84 0.16 -8.90 -15.71
N VAL A 85 -0.69 -7.96 -15.32
CA VAL A 85 -0.50 -6.53 -15.56
C VAL A 85 -0.08 -5.89 -14.24
N VAL A 86 1.17 -5.42 -14.20
CA VAL A 86 1.75 -4.82 -12.99
C VAL A 86 1.43 -3.33 -12.94
N VAL A 87 0.82 -2.88 -11.84
CA VAL A 87 0.49 -1.48 -11.59
C VAL A 87 1.15 -1.04 -10.30
N VAL A 88 2.04 -0.05 -10.36
CA VAL A 88 2.77 0.47 -9.20
C VAL A 88 2.10 1.74 -8.70
N VAL A 89 1.82 1.80 -7.40
CA VAL A 89 1.21 2.96 -6.72
C VAL A 89 2.06 3.31 -5.49
N GLY A 90 2.74 4.46 -5.54
CA GLY A 90 3.61 4.94 -4.47
C GLY A 90 4.75 5.81 -4.96
#